data_AF-A0A091G606-F1
#
_entry.id   AF-A0A091G606-F1
#
_cell.length_a   1.000
_cell.length_b   1.000
_cell.length_c   1.000
_cell.angle_alpha   90.00
_cell.angle_beta   90.00
_cell.angle_gamma   90.00
#
_symmetry.space_group_name_H-M   'P 1'
#
loop_
_entity.id
_entity.type
_entity.pdbx_description
1 polymer ?
#
loop_
_entity_poly.entity_id
_entity_poly.type
_entity_poly.pdbx_seq_one_letter_code
_entity_poly.pdbx_strand_id
1 'polypeptide(L)'
;GRDGMTIFGQRQTPKKRRKSRTAFTNHQIYELEKRFLYQKYLSPADRDQIAQQLGLTNAQVITWFQNRRAKLKRDLEEMKADVESAKK
;
A
#
# COMPACT_ATOMS: atom_id res chain seq x y z
N GLY A 1 -31.75 -15.93 1.14
CA GLY A 1 -31.11 -14.97 2.04
C GLY A 1 -29.67 -15.39 2.31
N ARG A 2 -28.72 -14.58 1.83
CA ARG A 2 -27.31 -14.54 2.30
C ARG A 2 -26.67 -13.27 1.72
N ASP A 3 -27.05 -12.16 2.31
CA ASP A 3 -26.38 -10.87 2.16
C ASP A 3 -25.05 -10.91 2.93
N GLY A 4 -23.97 -10.44 2.30
CA GLY A 4 -22.63 -10.49 2.90
C GLY A 4 -21.51 -9.78 2.12
N MET A 5 -21.83 -8.67 1.46
CA MET A 5 -20.97 -7.51 1.17
C MET A 5 -19.52 -7.73 0.63
N THR A 6 -19.41 -7.88 -0.69
CA THR A 6 -18.20 -7.52 -1.45
C THR A 6 -18.04 -5.99 -1.50
N ILE A 7 -17.29 -5.39 -0.57
CA ILE A 7 -16.93 -3.96 -0.62
C ILE A 7 -15.82 -3.73 -1.66
N PHE A 8 -16.13 -3.91 -2.93
CA PHE A 8 -15.50 -3.15 -4.02
C PHE A 8 -16.57 -2.86 -5.09
N GLY A 9 -17.71 -2.36 -4.59
CA GLY A 9 -18.75 -1.76 -5.41
C GLY A 9 -18.25 -0.45 -6.02
N GLN A 10 -18.16 -0.47 -7.33
CA GLN A 10 -18.00 0.65 -8.23
C GLN A 10 -19.06 1.74 -7.95
N ARG A 11 -18.82 2.63 -6.98
CA ARG A 11 -19.61 3.86 -6.81
C ARG A 11 -19.11 4.90 -7.81
N GLN A 12 -19.81 4.99 -8.94
CA GLN A 12 -19.75 6.14 -9.83
C GLN A 12 -20.20 7.39 -9.07
N THR A 13 -19.26 8.02 -8.37
CA THR A 13 -19.43 9.37 -7.85
C THR A 13 -19.04 10.35 -8.96
N PRO A 14 -19.73 11.51 -9.08
CA PRO A 14 -19.49 12.46 -10.17
C PRO A 14 -18.00 12.78 -10.25
N LYS A 15 -17.45 12.76 -11.46
CA LYS A 15 -16.03 12.86 -11.81
C LYS A 15 -15.35 14.08 -11.14
N LYS A 16 -15.02 13.98 -9.85
CA LYS A 16 -14.05 14.85 -9.20
C LYS A 16 -12.77 14.63 -9.98
N ARG A 17 -12.29 15.69 -10.65
CA ARG A 17 -11.04 15.71 -11.42
C ARG A 17 -10.04 14.78 -10.74
N ARG A 18 -9.69 13.68 -11.41
CA ARG A 18 -8.71 12.72 -10.90
C ARG A 18 -7.50 13.55 -10.51
N LYS A 19 -7.20 13.61 -9.20
CA LYS A 19 -6.00 14.29 -8.70
C LYS A 19 -4.84 13.70 -9.50
N SER A 20 -4.10 14.55 -10.23
CA SER A 20 -2.96 14.11 -11.04
C SER A 20 -2.12 13.16 -10.21
N ARG A 21 -1.75 12.01 -10.78
CA ARG A 21 -0.89 11.04 -10.11
C ARG A 21 0.39 11.76 -9.71
N THR A 22 0.56 12.03 -8.43
CA THR A 22 1.80 12.54 -7.89
C THR A 22 2.75 11.36 -7.71
N ALA A 23 3.92 11.45 -8.34
CA ALA A 23 5.01 10.52 -8.06
C ALA A 23 5.67 10.93 -6.74
N PHE A 24 6.00 9.95 -5.90
CA PHE A 24 6.84 10.19 -4.73
C PHE A 24 8.29 10.40 -5.19
N THR A 25 9.02 11.24 -4.47
CA THR A 25 10.46 11.42 -4.72
C THR A 25 11.24 10.19 -4.25
N ASN A 26 12.46 10.01 -4.76
CA ASN A 26 13.33 8.90 -4.35
C ASN A 26 13.57 8.91 -2.83
N HIS A 27 13.75 10.10 -2.24
CA HIS A 27 13.91 10.26 -0.79
C HIS A 27 12.66 9.80 -0.02
N GLN A 28 11.47 10.16 -0.49
CA GLN A 28 10.20 9.72 0.13
C GLN A 28 10.05 8.20 0.04
N ILE A 29 10.35 7.61 -1.11
CA ILE A 29 10.29 6.15 -1.30
C ILE A 29 11.27 5.46 -0.35
N TYR A 30 12.52 5.93 -0.29
CA TYR A 30 13.56 5.37 0.57
C TYR A 30 13.14 5.34 2.04
N GLU A 31 12.66 6.46 2.59
CA GLU A 31 12.25 6.52 4.00
C GLU A 31 11.01 5.65 4.28
N LEU A 32 10.05 5.59 3.34
CA LEU A 32 8.89 4.71 3.45
C LEU A 32 9.30 3.23 3.44
N GLU A 33 10.21 2.82 2.55
CA GLU A 33 10.74 1.46 2.50
C GLU A 33 11.54 1.11 3.75
N LYS A 34 12.43 2.01 4.18
CA LYS A 34 13.20 1.85 5.42
C LYS A 34 12.27 1.61 6.60
N ARG A 35 11.22 2.43 6.79
CA ARG A 35 10.25 2.20 7.88
C ARG A 35 9.51 0.87 7.69
N PHE A 36 9.12 0.54 6.46
CA PHE A 36 8.42 -0.72 6.17
C PHE A 36 9.26 -1.96 6.52
N LEU A 37 10.58 -1.90 6.41
CA LEU A 37 11.45 -3.01 6.84
C LEU A 37 11.23 -3.36 8.31
N TYR A 38 11.19 -2.35 9.19
CA TYR A 38 10.99 -2.52 10.62
C TYR A 38 9.52 -2.79 10.99
N GLN A 39 8.57 -2.13 10.31
CA GLN A 39 7.16 -2.15 10.70
C GLN A 39 6.25 -2.22 9.47
N LYS A 40 5.60 -3.38 9.26
CA LYS A 40 4.70 -3.60 8.11
C LYS A 40 3.34 -2.90 8.24
N TYR A 41 2.96 -2.52 9.46
CA TYR A 41 1.69 -1.88 9.80
C TYR A 41 1.94 -0.70 10.73
N LEU A 42 1.50 0.49 10.35
CA LEU A 42 1.73 1.69 11.15
C LEU A 42 0.67 1.87 12.23
N SER A 43 1.10 2.34 13.41
CA SER A 43 0.19 2.94 14.39
C SER A 43 -0.29 4.33 13.91
N PRO A 44 -1.38 4.88 14.47
CA PRO A 44 -1.84 6.23 14.13
C PRO A 44 -0.77 7.31 14.38
N ALA A 45 0.01 7.18 15.45
CA ALA A 45 1.08 8.11 15.80
C ALA A 45 2.25 8.04 14.82
N ASP A 46 2.73 6.84 14.47
CA ASP A 46 3.80 6.67 13.49
C ASP A 46 3.40 7.22 12.12
N ARG A 47 2.14 6.98 11.73
CA ARG A 47 1.60 7.49 10.46
C ARG A 47 1.69 9.01 10.41
N ASP A 48 1.28 9.68 11.48
CA ASP A 48 1.28 11.13 11.53
C ASP A 48 2.72 11.69 11.50
N GLN A 49 3.64 11.07 12.25
CA GLN A 49 5.06 11.43 12.23
C GLN A 49 5.66 11.31 10.82
N ILE A 50 5.43 10.20 10.12
CA ILE A 50 5.96 9.97 8.77
C ILE A 50 5.36 10.93 7.76
N ALA A 51 4.05 11.19 7.87
CA ALA A 51 3.35 12.14 7.02
C ALA A 51 3.96 13.55 7.13
N GLN A 52 4.16 14.03 8.36
CA GLN A 52 4.81 15.31 8.62
C GLN A 52 6.25 15.35 8.10
N GLN A 53 7.06 14.33 8.41
CA GLN A 53 8.47 14.27 8.03
C GLN A 53 8.69 14.27 6.51
N LEU A 54 7.81 13.61 5.75
CA LEU A 54 7.94 13.46 4.31
C LEU A 54 7.12 14.49 3.49
N GLY A 55 6.40 15.38 4.17
CA GLY A 55 5.48 16.32 3.52
C GLY A 55 4.34 15.61 2.78
N LEU A 56 3.90 14.46 3.29
CA LEU A 56 2.83 13.64 2.72
C LEU A 56 1.57 13.74 3.56
N THR A 57 0.42 13.41 2.95
CA THR A 57 -0.82 13.27 3.71
C THR A 57 -0.89 11.89 4.39
N ASN A 58 -1.56 11.83 5.54
CA ASN A 58 -1.88 10.57 6.23
C ASN A 58 -2.48 9.51 5.28
N ALA A 59 -3.35 9.94 4.35
CA ALA A 59 -3.95 9.06 3.35
C ALA A 59 -2.92 8.46 2.37
N GLN A 60 -1.97 9.27 1.87
CA GLN A 60 -0.91 8.79 0.99
C GLN A 60 -0.03 7.75 1.68
N VAL A 61 0.32 7.97 2.95
CA VAL A 61 1.10 7.01 3.75
C VAL A 61 0.32 5.70 3.91
N ILE A 62 -0.97 5.74 4.24
CA ILE A 62 -1.81 4.54 4.34
C ILE A 62 -1.84 3.77 3.02
N THR A 63 -2.14 4.45 1.92
CA THR A 63 -2.22 3.84 0.59
C THR A 63 -0.89 3.23 0.18
N TRP A 64 0.23 3.91 0.45
CA TRP A 64 1.56 3.37 0.15
C TRP A 64 1.83 2.09 0.95
N PHE A 65 1.55 2.08 2.25
CA PHE A 65 1.75 0.88 3.10
C PHE A 65 0.83 -0.28 2.70
N GLN A 66 -0.42 0.00 2.31
CA GLN A 66 -1.33 -1.01 1.77
C GLN A 66 -0.79 -1.61 0.47
N ASN A 67 -0.37 -0.77 -0.47
CA ASN A 67 0.22 -1.22 -1.74
C ASN A 67 1.50 -2.00 -1.52
N ARG A 68 2.36 -1.58 -0.58
CA ARG A 68 3.62 -2.27 -0.29
C ARG A 68 3.39 -3.66 0.29
N ARG A 69 2.40 -3.84 1.17
CA ARG A 69 2.00 -5.17 1.67
C ARG A 69 1.41 -6.05 0.57
N ALA A 70 0.57 -5.49 -0.31
CA ALA A 70 0.03 -6.23 -1.45
C ALA A 70 1.15 -6.72 -2.39
N LYS A 71 2.15 -5.86 -2.65
CA LYS A 71 3.35 -6.26 -3.42
C LYS A 71 4.12 -7.37 -2.71
N LEU A 72 4.39 -7.23 -1.40
CA LEU A 72 5.09 -8.26 -0.62
C LEU A 72 4.38 -9.61 -0.70
N LYS A 73 3.05 -9.62 -0.56
CA LYS A 73 2.27 -10.86 -0.67
C LYS A 73 2.45 -11.51 -2.05
N ARG A 74 2.34 -10.71 -3.13
CA ARG A 74 2.53 -11.20 -4.51
C ARG A 74 3.93 -11.76 -4.72
N ASP A 75 4.96 -11.04 -4.30
CA ASP A 75 6.36 -11.46 -4.44
C ASP A 75 6.60 -12.82 -3.72
N LEU A 76 5.98 -13.03 -2.54
CA LEU A 76 6.06 -14.29 -1.80
C LEU A 76 5.30 -15.44 -2.46
N GLU A 77 4.12 -15.17 -3.03
CA GLU A 77 3.31 -16.17 -3.75
C GLU A 77 4.02 -16.64 -5.03
N GLU A 78 4.65 -15.71 -5.77
CA GLU A 78 5.46 -16.00 -6.96
C GLU A 78 6.67 -16.88 -6.62
N MET A 79 7.47 -16.48 -5.62
CA MET A 79 8.61 -17.26 -5.15
C MET A 79 8.22 -18.68 -4.72
N LYS A 80 7.05 -18.84 -4.09
CA LYS A 80 6.55 -20.16 -3.68
C LYS A 80 6.22 -21.04 -4.90
N ALA A 81 5.61 -20.47 -5.94
CA ALA A 81 5.25 -21.19 -7.16
C ALA A 81 6.48 -21.64 -7.95
N ASP A 82 7.53 -20.81 -8.01
CA ASP A 82 8.79 -21.16 -8.67
C ASP A 82 9.50 -22.33 -7.96
N VAL A 83 9.54 -22.30 -6.62
CA VAL A 83 10.13 -23.38 -5.81
C VAL A 83 9.36 -24.69 -5.96
N GLU A 84 8.02 -24.63 -6.06
CA GLU A 84 7.19 -25.82 -6.28
C GLU A 84 7.41 -26.41 -7.67
N SER A 85 7.56 -25.56 -8.69
CA SER A 85 7.83 -25.99 -10.08
C SER A 85 9.21 -26.63 -10.23
N ALA A 86 10.21 -26.21 -9.45
CA ALA A 86 11.55 -26.78 -9.46
C ALA A 86 11.67 -28.14 -8.73
N LYS A 87 10.66 -28.50 -7.92
CA LYS A 87 10.61 -29.79 -7.20
C LYS A 87 9.89 -30.89 -7.99
N LYS A 88 9.33 -30.54 -9.14
CA LYS A 88 8.54 -31.42 -10.00
C LYS A 88 9.37 -31.85 -11.21
#